data_AF-A0AAD4XAD4-F1
#
_entry.id   AF-A0AAD4XAD4-F1
#
_cell.length_a   1.000
_cell.length_b   1.000
_cell.length_c   1.000
_cell.angle_alpha   90.00
_cell.angle_beta   90.00
_cell.angle_gamma   90.00
#
_symmetry.space_group_name_H-M   'P 1'
#
loop_
_entity.id
_entity.type
_entity.pdbx_description
1 polymer ?
#
loop_
_entity_poly.entity_id
_entity_poly.type
_entity_poly.pdbx_seq_one_letter_code
_entity_poly.pdbx_strand_id
1 'polypeptide(L)'
;MAPKAKQKPKSSPLQPAVAIEDLFTISIVMFIIQNLKKLLKLQIKVIFFPNLMKFFFFFFFHSWIFVILFCFVCVVLAIAAGDEDALNCKIVALIKADNIDLALSTIKSSKNVTVDFGFYKAYCLYRQNKLDEAMDSLSSLERTSATMQLETQILYRLGKMELCMDLYQKLQNLKIDSLEINIVAGLVSAGRAFEVQGTLNALKVKPNSSFELAYNNACSLIERQKYVEAEQQLLSARRIGQETLMEDNWADDEIEMELAPIAVQLAYVRQLLGHPKEAIETYMDIITRNLSDDSSLAVAINNLISLKGPKDASDGLRKLDKLIEKGNAAHGFQLARGLDLKLSPKQKEAIYTNRVLLLLHASRLDQALELVTAFSDMFPGSVMPTLLQAAVFVKENKSVKTEEILGQFANQFPER
;
A
#
# COMPACT_ATOMS: atom_id res chain seq x y z
N MET A 1 -28.84 -17.01 -18.59
CA MET A 1 -28.18 -16.25 -17.51
C MET A 1 -26.85 -16.91 -17.22
N ALA A 2 -25.76 -16.37 -17.75
CA ALA A 2 -24.41 -16.85 -17.46
C ALA A 2 -24.00 -16.40 -16.04
N PRO A 3 -23.26 -17.22 -15.27
CA PRO A 3 -22.82 -16.85 -13.94
C PRO A 3 -21.76 -15.74 -14.02
N LYS A 4 -21.96 -14.66 -13.25
CA LYS A 4 -20.97 -13.57 -13.09
C LYS A 4 -19.65 -14.15 -12.57
N ALA A 5 -18.56 -13.88 -13.27
CA ALA A 5 -17.21 -14.19 -12.83
C ALA A 5 -16.97 -13.53 -11.44
N LYS A 6 -16.56 -14.34 -10.46
CA LYS A 6 -16.14 -13.84 -9.16
C LYS A 6 -14.85 -13.03 -9.35
N GLN A 7 -14.88 -11.74 -9.01
CA GLN A 7 -13.69 -10.91 -8.91
C GLN A 7 -12.71 -11.57 -7.93
N LYS A 8 -11.47 -11.79 -8.37
CA LYS A 8 -10.33 -12.09 -7.48
C LYS A 8 -10.13 -10.92 -6.51
N PRO A 9 -9.61 -11.17 -5.29
CA PRO A 9 -9.21 -10.11 -4.38
C PRO A 9 -8.15 -9.23 -5.07
N LYS A 10 -8.37 -7.91 -5.02
CA LYS A 10 -7.47 -6.89 -5.58
C LYS A 10 -6.11 -6.99 -4.88
N SER A 11 -5.03 -7.19 -5.62
CA SER A 11 -3.68 -6.92 -5.13
C SER A 11 -3.61 -5.44 -4.72
N SER A 12 -3.03 -5.18 -3.56
CA SER A 12 -2.71 -3.82 -3.11
C SER A 12 -1.56 -3.26 -3.96
N PRO A 13 -1.62 -1.99 -4.40
CA PRO A 13 -0.53 -1.34 -5.13
C PRO A 13 0.71 -1.20 -4.24
N LEU A 14 1.90 -1.40 -4.82
CA LEU A 14 3.26 -1.16 -4.30
C LEU A 14 3.35 -0.80 -2.80
N GLN A 15 3.00 -1.77 -1.95
CA GLN A 15 3.58 -1.86 -0.60
C GLN A 15 4.82 -2.76 -0.71
N PRO A 16 5.84 -2.59 0.15
CA PRO A 16 7.01 -3.47 0.16
C PRO A 16 6.57 -4.94 0.17
N ALA A 17 6.78 -5.65 -0.95
CA ALA A 17 6.17 -6.94 -1.22
C ALA A 17 7.15 -8.10 -0.99
N VAL A 18 6.57 -9.24 -0.62
CA VAL A 18 7.06 -10.63 -0.84
C VAL A 18 8.24 -11.14 0.00
N ALA A 19 8.08 -11.17 1.33
CA ALA A 19 8.91 -12.09 2.15
C ALA A 19 8.09 -12.89 3.17
N ILE A 20 7.09 -12.25 3.80
CA ILE A 20 6.19 -12.92 4.74
C ILE A 20 5.23 -13.87 4.02
N GLU A 21 4.86 -13.52 2.78
CA GLU A 21 3.98 -14.31 1.92
C GLU A 21 4.55 -15.70 1.57
N ASP A 22 5.88 -15.82 1.45
CA ASP A 22 6.54 -17.08 1.10
C ASP A 22 6.68 -18.03 2.29
N LEU A 23 6.89 -17.48 3.49
CA LEU A 23 6.85 -18.23 4.76
C LEU A 23 5.51 -18.96 4.96
N PHE A 24 4.42 -18.30 4.59
CA PHE A 24 3.08 -18.87 4.62
C PHE A 24 2.90 -20.02 3.62
N THR A 25 3.42 -19.87 2.39
CA THR A 25 3.34 -20.88 1.34
C THR A 25 4.13 -22.14 1.71
N ILE A 26 5.34 -21.99 2.26
CA ILE A 26 6.18 -23.11 2.71
C ILE A 26 5.50 -23.92 3.82
N SER A 27 4.87 -23.24 4.79
CA SER A 27 4.16 -23.88 5.90
C SER A 27 2.98 -24.73 5.43
N ILE A 28 2.20 -24.25 4.45
CA ILE A 28 1.10 -25.01 3.83
C ILE A 28 1.62 -26.26 3.10
N VAL A 29 2.68 -26.11 2.30
CA VAL A 29 3.25 -27.21 1.50
C VAL A 29 3.81 -28.32 2.41
N MET A 30 4.51 -27.95 3.49
CA MET A 30 5.05 -28.91 4.46
C MET A 30 3.94 -29.72 5.14
N PHE A 31 2.83 -29.07 5.54
CA PHE A 31 1.67 -29.74 6.12
C PHE A 31 1.02 -30.73 5.16
N ILE A 32 0.87 -30.36 3.89
CA ILE A 32 0.34 -31.25 2.83
C ILE A 32 1.21 -32.51 2.73
N ILE A 33 2.54 -32.35 2.68
CA ILE A 33 3.48 -33.47 2.59
C ILE A 33 3.40 -34.38 3.82
N GLN A 34 3.34 -33.81 5.03
CA GLN A 34 3.26 -34.59 6.27
C GLN A 34 1.92 -35.31 6.43
N ASN A 35 0.79 -34.67 6.09
CA ASN A 35 -0.52 -35.27 6.24
C ASN A 35 -0.88 -36.23 5.12
N LEU A 36 -0.39 -36.03 3.89
CA LEU A 36 -0.40 -37.07 2.85
C LEU A 36 0.35 -38.31 3.35
N LYS A 37 1.52 -38.15 3.99
CA LYS A 37 2.28 -39.26 4.59
C LYS A 37 1.55 -39.93 5.75
N LYS A 38 0.85 -39.18 6.63
CA LYS A 38 0.01 -39.74 7.71
C LYS A 38 -1.19 -40.51 7.13
N LEU A 39 -1.89 -39.98 6.13
CA LEU A 39 -3.00 -40.65 5.43
C LEU A 39 -2.57 -41.93 4.72
N LEU A 40 -1.41 -41.90 4.04
CA LEU A 40 -0.78 -43.09 3.45
C LEU A 40 -0.44 -44.16 4.50
N LYS A 41 -0.20 -43.77 5.75
CA LYS A 41 0.01 -44.69 6.88
C LYS A 41 -1.30 -45.13 7.56
N LEU A 42 -2.39 -44.38 7.45
CA LEU A 42 -3.60 -44.56 8.27
C LEU A 42 -4.75 -45.33 7.61
N GLN A 43 -4.78 -45.62 6.30
CA GLN A 43 -5.57 -46.77 5.80
C GLN A 43 -5.37 -47.15 4.31
N ILE A 44 -5.08 -48.44 4.11
CA ILE A 44 -5.63 -49.26 3.02
C ILE A 44 -7.17 -49.34 3.20
N LYS A 45 -7.92 -49.20 2.09
CA LYS A 45 -9.39 -49.35 1.91
C LYS A 45 -10.27 -48.11 2.19
N VAL A 46 -10.17 -47.10 1.33
CA VAL A 46 -11.37 -46.45 0.76
C VAL A 46 -11.19 -46.41 -0.77
N ILE A 47 -12.07 -47.12 -1.46
CA ILE A 47 -12.08 -47.30 -2.92
C ILE A 47 -12.47 -45.96 -3.56
N PHE A 48 -11.52 -45.03 -3.77
CA PHE A 48 -11.69 -43.91 -4.73
C PHE A 48 -10.36 -43.17 -5.04
N PHE A 49 -9.21 -43.86 -5.00
CA PHE A 49 -7.89 -43.20 -5.04
C PHE A 49 -6.98 -43.38 -6.28
N PRO A 50 -7.20 -44.28 -7.27
CA PRO A 50 -6.21 -44.42 -8.36
C PRO A 50 -6.15 -43.23 -9.34
N ASN A 51 -7.23 -42.46 -9.48
CA ASN A 51 -7.29 -41.35 -10.45
C ASN A 51 -6.97 -39.98 -9.86
N LEU A 52 -7.01 -39.82 -8.53
CA LEU A 52 -6.79 -38.53 -7.89
C LEU A 52 -5.30 -38.14 -7.88
N MET A 53 -4.37 -39.10 -7.66
CA MET A 53 -2.93 -38.83 -7.72
C MET A 53 -2.40 -38.51 -9.13
N LYS A 54 -3.01 -39.06 -10.18
CA LYS A 54 -2.69 -38.66 -11.57
C LYS A 54 -3.23 -37.27 -11.91
N PHE A 55 -4.30 -36.84 -11.24
CA PHE A 55 -4.87 -35.50 -11.38
C PHE A 55 -4.04 -34.43 -10.64
N PHE A 56 -3.46 -34.77 -9.48
CA PHE A 56 -2.65 -33.86 -8.66
C PHE A 56 -1.28 -33.53 -9.26
N PHE A 57 -0.70 -34.40 -10.09
CA PHE A 57 0.63 -34.16 -10.68
C PHE A 57 0.59 -33.26 -11.94
N PHE A 58 -0.60 -32.99 -12.49
CA PHE A 58 -0.74 -32.33 -13.80
C PHE A 58 -1.27 -30.89 -13.74
N PHE A 59 -1.74 -30.42 -12.58
CA PHE A 59 -2.31 -29.07 -12.45
C PHE A 59 -1.61 -28.27 -11.35
N PHE A 60 -0.44 -27.73 -11.67
CA PHE A 60 0.11 -26.57 -10.99
C PHE A 60 -0.68 -25.32 -11.43
N PHE A 61 -1.88 -25.14 -10.88
CA PHE A 61 -2.58 -23.86 -10.93
C PHE A 61 -3.10 -23.51 -9.53
N HIS A 62 -2.54 -22.42 -8.98
CA HIS A 62 -2.59 -21.96 -7.59
C HIS A 62 -4.00 -21.84 -6.97
N SER A 63 -5.08 -21.79 -7.75
CA SER A 63 -6.41 -21.45 -7.21
C SER A 63 -7.26 -22.66 -6.77
N TRP A 64 -7.06 -23.86 -7.34
CA TRP A 64 -7.94 -25.02 -7.07
C TRP A 64 -7.44 -25.89 -5.92
N ILE A 65 -6.13 -26.02 -5.78
CA ILE A 65 -5.48 -26.71 -4.65
C ILE A 65 -5.91 -26.08 -3.32
N PHE A 66 -6.07 -24.76 -3.29
CA PHE A 66 -6.45 -24.02 -2.10
C PHE A 66 -7.87 -24.33 -1.59
N VAL A 67 -8.83 -24.48 -2.51
CA VAL A 67 -10.23 -24.81 -2.17
C VAL A 67 -10.33 -26.24 -1.64
N ILE A 68 -9.63 -27.19 -2.28
CA ILE A 68 -9.59 -28.59 -1.84
C ILE A 68 -8.90 -28.71 -0.47
N LEU A 69 -7.81 -27.98 -0.26
CA LEU A 69 -7.09 -27.92 1.00
C LEU A 69 -7.97 -27.35 2.12
N PHE A 70 -8.69 -26.26 1.86
CA PHE A 70 -9.56 -25.64 2.84
C PHE A 70 -10.70 -26.58 3.27
N CYS A 71 -11.30 -27.31 2.32
CA CYS A 71 -12.29 -28.35 2.63
C CYS A 71 -11.69 -29.46 3.48
N PHE A 72 -10.48 -29.93 3.14
CA PHE A 72 -9.81 -30.99 3.90
C PHE A 72 -9.47 -30.57 5.34
N VAL A 73 -8.92 -29.36 5.51
CA VAL A 73 -8.62 -28.78 6.83
C VAL A 73 -9.89 -28.65 7.68
N CYS A 74 -11.02 -28.24 7.09
CA CYS A 74 -12.30 -28.18 7.80
C CYS A 74 -12.75 -29.56 8.29
N VAL A 75 -12.55 -30.63 7.51
CA VAL A 75 -12.89 -32.00 7.90
C VAL A 75 -12.02 -32.47 9.07
N VAL A 76 -10.70 -32.20 9.02
CA VAL A 76 -9.79 -32.56 10.12
C VAL A 76 -10.21 -31.85 11.41
N LEU A 77 -10.50 -30.55 11.35
CA LEU A 77 -10.93 -29.78 12.52
C LEU A 77 -12.32 -30.17 13.05
N ALA A 78 -13.18 -30.75 12.21
CA ALA A 78 -14.46 -31.30 12.66
C ALA A 78 -14.27 -32.59 13.48
N ILE A 79 -13.21 -33.36 13.21
CA ILE A 79 -12.86 -34.60 13.92
C ILE A 79 -11.98 -34.31 15.15
N ALA A 80 -11.02 -33.39 15.00
CA ALA A 80 -10.05 -33.00 16.01
C ALA A 80 -9.92 -31.47 16.06
N ALA A 81 -10.80 -30.82 16.84
CA ALA A 81 -10.87 -29.36 16.93
C ALA A 81 -9.60 -28.67 17.48
N GLY A 82 -8.75 -29.42 18.17
CA GLY A 82 -7.47 -28.95 18.71
C GLY A 82 -6.24 -29.35 17.91
N ASP A 83 -6.39 -29.89 16.69
CA ASP A 83 -5.25 -30.25 15.85
C ASP A 83 -4.49 -28.97 15.44
N GLU A 84 -3.31 -28.79 16.02
CA GLU A 84 -2.53 -27.54 15.95
C GLU A 84 -2.07 -27.25 14.50
N ASP A 85 -1.74 -28.30 13.76
CA ASP A 85 -1.30 -28.23 12.39
C ASP A 85 -2.46 -27.83 11.45
N ALA A 86 -3.64 -28.42 11.65
CA ALA A 86 -4.85 -28.06 10.89
C ALA A 86 -5.31 -26.63 11.21
N LEU A 87 -5.18 -26.18 12.46
CA LEU A 87 -5.43 -24.79 12.85
C LEU A 87 -4.46 -23.83 12.16
N ASN A 88 -3.16 -24.14 12.16
CA ASN A 88 -2.14 -23.37 11.46
C ASN A 88 -2.50 -23.22 9.97
N CYS A 89 -2.81 -24.33 9.28
CA CYS A 89 -3.20 -24.29 7.88
C CYS A 89 -4.47 -23.50 7.62
N LYS A 90 -5.48 -23.62 8.50
CA LYS A 90 -6.69 -22.81 8.40
C LYS A 90 -6.37 -21.32 8.51
N ILE A 91 -5.56 -20.92 9.49
CA ILE A 91 -5.18 -19.52 9.71
C ILE A 91 -4.43 -18.97 8.49
N VAL A 92 -3.41 -19.68 8.02
CA VAL A 92 -2.63 -19.25 6.85
C VAL A 92 -3.50 -19.19 5.60
N ALA A 93 -4.40 -20.16 5.41
CA ALA A 93 -5.34 -20.14 4.29
C ALA A 93 -6.31 -18.95 4.38
N LEU A 94 -6.81 -18.63 5.56
CA LEU A 94 -7.66 -17.44 5.74
C LEU A 94 -6.90 -16.15 5.43
N ILE A 95 -5.64 -16.05 5.86
CA ILE A 95 -4.77 -14.90 5.57
C ILE A 95 -4.55 -14.76 4.05
N LYS A 96 -4.18 -15.84 3.37
CA LYS A 96 -3.94 -15.85 1.91
C LYS A 96 -5.21 -15.61 1.10
N ALA A 97 -6.38 -15.98 1.62
CA ALA A 97 -7.69 -15.64 1.05
C ALA A 97 -8.17 -14.23 1.40
N ASP A 98 -7.32 -13.41 2.03
CA ASP A 98 -7.62 -12.06 2.51
C ASP A 98 -8.77 -11.97 3.54
N ASN A 99 -9.11 -13.09 4.18
CA ASN A 99 -10.13 -13.15 5.23
C ASN A 99 -9.51 -12.95 6.62
N ILE A 100 -8.96 -11.75 6.84
CA ILE A 100 -8.16 -11.41 8.01
C ILE A 100 -8.97 -11.46 9.32
N ASP A 101 -10.24 -11.05 9.29
CA ASP A 101 -11.11 -11.09 10.47
C ASP A 101 -11.38 -12.53 10.93
N LEU A 102 -11.63 -13.43 9.98
CA LEU A 102 -11.84 -14.84 10.29
C LEU A 102 -10.55 -15.52 10.75
N ALA A 103 -9.39 -15.15 10.18
CA ALA A 103 -8.10 -15.61 10.66
C ALA A 103 -7.86 -15.21 12.12
N LEU A 104 -8.07 -13.92 12.44
CA LEU A 104 -7.85 -13.39 13.78
C LEU A 104 -8.82 -13.96 14.82
N SER A 105 -10.10 -14.14 14.46
CA SER A 105 -11.09 -14.80 15.33
C SER A 105 -10.78 -16.28 15.55
N THR A 106 -10.27 -16.98 14.53
CA THR A 106 -9.77 -18.36 14.66
C THR A 106 -8.62 -18.42 15.67
N ILE A 107 -7.62 -17.55 15.54
CA ILE A 107 -6.49 -17.46 16.49
C ILE A 107 -6.98 -17.22 17.93
N LYS A 108 -7.90 -16.27 18.12
CA LYS A 108 -8.45 -15.93 19.46
C LYS A 108 -9.24 -17.08 20.10
N SER A 109 -9.79 -17.97 19.28
CA SER A 109 -10.59 -19.12 19.74
C SER A 109 -9.72 -20.33 20.09
N SER A 110 -8.49 -20.40 19.59
CA SER A 110 -7.53 -21.49 19.81
C SER A 110 -6.76 -21.39 21.14
N LYS A 111 -7.46 -21.19 22.27
CA LYS A 111 -6.83 -20.91 23.58
C LYS A 111 -6.17 -22.12 24.27
N ASN A 112 -6.49 -23.35 23.83
CA ASN A 112 -6.04 -24.59 24.47
C ASN A 112 -4.94 -25.31 23.66
N VAL A 113 -4.17 -24.55 22.89
CA VAL A 113 -3.16 -25.06 21.95
C VAL A 113 -1.78 -24.65 22.47
N THR A 114 -0.78 -25.52 22.30
CA THR A 114 0.61 -25.26 22.77
C THR A 114 1.40 -24.43 21.77
N VAL A 115 1.04 -24.50 20.49
CA VAL A 115 1.64 -23.70 19.41
C VAL A 115 1.34 -22.21 19.59
N ASP A 116 2.39 -21.41 19.47
CA ASP A 116 2.28 -19.96 19.48
C ASP A 116 1.86 -19.41 18.11
N PHE A 117 0.64 -18.87 18.03
CA PHE A 117 0.12 -18.16 16.85
C PHE A 117 0.39 -16.65 16.90
N GLY A 118 1.25 -16.19 17.81
CA GLY A 118 1.56 -14.78 18.05
C GLY A 118 2.01 -14.03 16.81
N PHE A 119 2.84 -14.64 15.96
CA PHE A 119 3.26 -14.02 14.69
C PHE A 119 2.05 -13.76 13.76
N TYR A 120 1.17 -14.74 13.59
CA TYR A 120 -0.02 -14.58 12.75
C TYR A 120 -1.01 -13.58 13.32
N LYS A 121 -1.13 -13.51 14.66
CA LYS A 121 -1.93 -12.50 15.34
C LYS A 121 -1.40 -11.11 15.02
N ALA A 122 -0.10 -10.89 15.19
CA ALA A 122 0.55 -9.62 14.87
C ALA A 122 0.39 -9.26 13.37
N TYR A 123 0.57 -10.23 12.48
CA TYR A 123 0.37 -10.04 11.05
C TYR A 123 -1.08 -9.65 10.71
N CYS A 124 -2.07 -10.32 11.31
CA CYS A 124 -3.49 -9.96 11.11
C CYS A 124 -3.79 -8.54 11.62
N LEU A 125 -3.26 -8.16 12.78
CA LEU A 125 -3.40 -6.80 13.33
C LEU A 125 -2.75 -5.76 12.40
N TYR A 126 -1.56 -6.05 11.86
CA TYR A 126 -0.90 -5.23 10.85
C TYR A 126 -1.78 -5.06 9.60
N ARG A 127 -2.36 -6.15 9.08
CA ARG A 127 -3.26 -6.11 7.92
C ARG A 127 -4.55 -5.32 8.21
N GLN A 128 -5.05 -5.33 9.44
CA GLN A 128 -6.16 -4.49 9.91
C GLN A 128 -5.77 -3.02 10.18
N ASN A 129 -4.51 -2.63 9.95
CA ASN A 129 -3.95 -1.32 10.29
C ASN A 129 -4.03 -0.99 11.81
N LYS A 130 -3.97 -2.00 12.67
CA LYS A 130 -3.84 -1.83 14.11
C LYS A 130 -2.36 -1.91 14.48
N LEU A 131 -1.61 -0.90 14.05
CA LEU A 131 -0.14 -0.93 14.02
C LEU A 131 0.49 -1.01 15.41
N ASP A 132 -0.04 -0.26 16.38
CA ASP A 132 0.46 -0.31 17.77
C ASP A 132 0.15 -1.67 18.42
N GLU A 133 -1.09 -2.18 18.27
CA GLU A 133 -1.45 -3.53 18.74
C GLU A 133 -0.58 -4.63 18.09
N ALA A 134 -0.24 -4.47 16.80
CA ALA A 134 0.63 -5.38 16.07
C ALA A 134 2.07 -5.34 16.61
N MET A 135 2.58 -4.14 16.92
CA MET A 135 3.90 -3.94 17.50
C MET A 135 3.99 -4.56 18.91
N ASP A 136 2.99 -4.30 19.75
CA ASP A 136 2.89 -4.88 21.09
C ASP A 136 2.85 -6.40 21.01
N SER A 137 2.06 -6.95 20.06
CA SER A 137 1.97 -8.40 19.85
C SER A 137 3.28 -9.03 19.33
N LEU A 138 4.18 -8.26 18.69
CA LEU A 138 5.50 -8.74 18.28
C LEU A 138 6.52 -8.69 19.41
N SER A 139 6.41 -7.73 20.32
CA SER A 139 7.39 -7.48 21.38
C SER A 139 7.62 -8.67 22.31
N SER A 140 6.61 -9.53 22.45
CA SER A 140 6.65 -10.75 23.28
C SER A 140 7.18 -11.98 22.53
N LEU A 141 7.49 -11.88 21.24
CA LEU A 141 7.90 -13.01 20.40
C LEU A 141 9.42 -13.09 20.28
N GLU A 142 9.91 -14.28 19.93
CA GLU A 142 11.31 -14.49 19.59
C GLU A 142 11.72 -13.62 18.39
N ARG A 143 12.91 -13.00 18.47
CA ARG A 143 13.49 -12.25 17.36
C ARG A 143 14.02 -13.21 16.29
N THR A 144 13.29 -13.30 15.19
CA THR A 144 13.61 -14.07 13.99
C THR A 144 13.64 -13.13 12.79
N SER A 145 14.14 -13.60 11.64
CA SER A 145 14.07 -12.81 10.40
C SER A 145 12.65 -12.37 10.05
N ALA A 146 11.65 -13.25 10.26
CA ALA A 146 10.25 -12.98 10.01
C ALA A 146 9.67 -11.92 10.94
N THR A 147 9.92 -12.00 12.26
CA THR A 147 9.42 -11.01 13.21
C THR A 147 10.09 -9.65 12.99
N MET A 148 11.38 -9.63 12.65
CA MET A 148 12.10 -8.40 12.29
C MET A 148 11.57 -7.76 11.01
N GLN A 149 11.24 -8.55 9.98
CA GLN A 149 10.65 -8.02 8.75
C GLN A 149 9.28 -7.39 9.02
N LEU A 150 8.42 -8.06 9.78
CA LEU A 150 7.10 -7.52 10.13
C LEU A 150 7.22 -6.25 10.97
N GLU A 151 8.14 -6.23 11.94
CA GLU A 151 8.46 -5.03 12.73
C GLU A 151 8.89 -3.88 11.82
N THR A 152 9.75 -4.15 10.85
CA THR A 152 10.22 -3.15 9.88
C THR A 152 9.06 -2.59 9.04
N GLN A 153 8.15 -3.45 8.58
CA GLN A 153 6.95 -3.03 7.84
C GLN A 153 5.99 -2.20 8.69
N ILE A 154 5.83 -2.53 9.98
CA ILE A 154 5.02 -1.74 10.91
C ILE A 154 5.66 -0.36 11.12
N LEU A 155 6.98 -0.30 11.38
CA LEU A 155 7.70 0.96 11.56
C LEU A 155 7.61 1.86 10.31
N TYR A 156 7.73 1.26 9.12
CA TYR A 156 7.53 1.96 7.85
C TYR A 156 6.15 2.63 7.79
N ARG A 157 5.07 1.89 8.09
CA ARG A 157 3.70 2.43 8.07
C ARG A 157 3.42 3.43 9.19
N LEU A 158 4.09 3.31 10.33
CA LEU A 158 4.03 4.27 11.43
C LEU A 158 4.81 5.57 11.12
N GLY A 159 5.55 5.65 10.01
CA GLY A 159 6.39 6.81 9.71
C GLY A 159 7.68 6.88 10.53
N LYS A 160 8.02 5.85 11.31
CA LYS A 160 9.22 5.78 12.16
C LYS A 160 10.44 5.40 11.32
N MET A 161 10.79 6.26 10.36
CA MET A 161 11.73 5.94 9.28
C MET A 161 13.15 5.63 9.77
N GLU A 162 13.68 6.34 10.76
CA GLU A 162 15.02 6.06 11.29
C GLU A 162 15.13 4.63 11.86
N LEU A 163 14.17 4.24 12.71
CA LEU A 163 14.12 2.88 13.28
C LEU A 163 13.91 1.81 12.19
N CYS A 164 13.12 2.14 11.17
CA CYS A 164 12.90 1.27 10.01
C CYS A 164 14.21 1.03 9.25
N MET A 165 14.99 2.07 8.99
CA MET A 165 16.27 1.98 8.29
C MET A 165 17.33 1.21 9.09
N ASP A 166 17.38 1.41 10.41
CA ASP A 166 18.26 0.64 11.31
C ASP A 166 17.97 -0.86 11.25
N LEU A 167 16.69 -1.25 11.17
CA LEU A 167 16.31 -2.65 11.00
C LEU A 167 16.65 -3.18 9.62
N TYR A 168 16.41 -2.41 8.55
CA TYR A 168 16.80 -2.83 7.21
C TYR A 168 18.31 -3.11 7.11
N GLN A 169 19.15 -2.29 7.74
CA GLN A 169 20.60 -2.53 7.78
C GLN A 169 20.95 -3.86 8.46
N LYS A 170 20.24 -4.23 9.53
CA LYS A 170 20.42 -5.53 10.20
C LYS A 170 19.93 -6.69 9.32
N LEU A 171 18.84 -6.48 8.58
CA LEU A 171 18.26 -7.46 7.66
C LEU A 171 19.11 -7.69 6.40
N GLN A 172 19.95 -6.74 5.96
CA GLN A 172 20.81 -6.89 4.77
C GLN A 172 21.76 -8.10 4.85
N ASN A 173 22.17 -8.49 6.06
CA ASN A 173 23.03 -9.66 6.27
C ASN A 173 22.26 -10.99 6.13
N LEU A 174 20.93 -10.93 6.06
CA LEU A 174 20.06 -12.06 5.86
C LEU A 174 19.70 -12.12 4.36
N LYS A 175 19.78 -13.29 3.76
CA LYS A 175 19.42 -13.51 2.34
C LYS A 175 17.90 -13.42 2.17
N ILE A 176 17.37 -12.21 2.21
CA ILE A 176 15.96 -11.88 2.04
C ILE A 176 15.79 -11.40 0.60
N ASP A 177 14.89 -12.06 -0.13
CA ASP A 177 14.62 -11.72 -1.52
C ASP A 177 14.04 -10.31 -1.63
N SER A 178 14.48 -9.59 -2.67
CA SER A 178 13.98 -8.26 -3.04
C SER A 178 14.05 -7.19 -1.93
N LEU A 179 14.89 -7.39 -0.91
CA LEU A 179 15.06 -6.46 0.20
C LEU A 179 15.51 -5.06 -0.27
N GLU A 180 16.29 -5.00 -1.35
CA GLU A 180 16.76 -3.76 -1.97
C GLU A 180 15.62 -2.83 -2.40
N ILE A 181 14.50 -3.38 -2.86
CA ILE A 181 13.32 -2.60 -3.27
C ILE A 181 12.78 -1.83 -2.06
N ASN A 182 12.70 -2.54 -0.92
CA ASN A 182 12.18 -2.01 0.33
C ASN A 182 13.14 -0.99 0.96
N ILE A 183 14.46 -1.24 0.88
CA ILE A 183 15.50 -0.30 1.34
C ILE A 183 15.41 1.02 0.57
N VAL A 184 15.31 0.96 -0.78
CA VAL A 184 15.23 2.18 -1.58
C VAL A 184 13.93 2.95 -1.30
N ALA A 185 12.79 2.27 -1.18
CA ALA A 185 11.53 2.90 -0.78
C ALA A 185 11.62 3.56 0.61
N GLY A 186 12.28 2.89 1.56
CA GLY A 186 12.58 3.41 2.89
C GLY A 186 13.40 4.70 2.85
N LEU A 187 14.51 4.71 2.10
CA LEU A 187 15.37 5.88 1.95
C LEU A 187 14.63 7.08 1.33
N VAL A 188 13.86 6.86 0.28
CA VAL A 188 13.05 7.92 -0.36
C VAL A 188 12.02 8.46 0.63
N SER A 189 11.30 7.59 1.33
CA SER A 189 10.30 7.98 2.33
C SER A 189 10.90 8.70 3.54
N ALA A 190 12.15 8.40 3.90
CA ALA A 190 12.92 9.08 4.93
C ALA A 190 13.50 10.44 4.50
N GLY A 191 13.29 10.87 3.25
CA GLY A 191 13.92 12.09 2.71
C GLY A 191 15.43 11.94 2.43
N ARG A 192 15.94 10.71 2.42
CA ARG A 192 17.36 10.35 2.22
C ARG A 192 17.63 9.93 0.77
N ALA A 193 16.94 10.55 -0.18
CA ALA A 193 17.04 10.22 -1.61
C ALA A 193 18.46 10.32 -2.18
N PHE A 194 19.33 11.14 -1.59
CA PHE A 194 20.74 11.27 -1.99
C PHE A 194 21.57 10.00 -1.71
N GLU A 195 21.14 9.14 -0.78
CA GLU A 195 21.85 7.91 -0.40
C GLU A 195 21.52 6.71 -1.28
N VAL A 196 20.43 6.80 -2.06
CA VAL A 196 19.93 5.69 -2.89
C VAL A 196 20.99 5.15 -3.84
N GLN A 197 21.69 6.02 -4.56
CA GLN A 197 22.72 5.58 -5.51
C GLN A 197 23.90 4.88 -4.81
N GLY A 198 24.35 5.42 -3.68
CA GLY A 198 25.42 4.81 -2.88
C GLY A 198 25.03 3.44 -2.34
N THR A 199 23.77 3.32 -1.90
CA THR A 199 23.19 2.06 -1.38
C THR A 199 23.09 1.00 -2.47
N LEU A 200 22.56 1.33 -3.65
CA LEU A 200 22.49 0.39 -4.78
C LEU A 200 23.88 -0.10 -5.20
N ASN A 201 24.87 0.80 -5.24
CA ASN A 201 26.25 0.44 -5.54
C ASN A 201 26.84 -0.52 -4.49
N ALA A 202 26.59 -0.28 -3.20
CA ALA A 202 27.06 -1.13 -2.11
C ALA A 202 26.42 -2.54 -2.16
N LEU A 203 25.13 -2.60 -2.49
CA LEU A 203 24.39 -3.85 -2.70
C LEU A 203 24.75 -4.54 -4.02
N LYS A 204 25.47 -3.85 -4.92
CA LYS A 204 25.81 -4.31 -6.29
C LYS A 204 24.58 -4.65 -7.13
N VAL A 205 23.49 -3.93 -6.92
CA VAL A 205 22.24 -4.10 -7.67
C VAL A 205 22.07 -2.94 -8.65
N LYS A 206 21.59 -3.24 -9.86
CA LYS A 206 21.31 -2.19 -10.85
C LYS A 206 19.93 -1.61 -10.57
N PRO A 207 19.72 -0.29 -10.75
CA PRO A 207 18.40 0.32 -10.52
C PRO A 207 17.29 -0.27 -11.40
N ASN A 208 17.64 -0.85 -12.55
CA ASN A 208 16.71 -1.44 -13.51
C ASN A 208 16.61 -2.97 -13.41
N SER A 209 16.99 -3.56 -12.27
CA SER A 209 16.88 -5.01 -12.03
C SER A 209 15.44 -5.49 -11.90
N SER A 210 14.51 -4.62 -11.51
CA SER A 210 13.06 -4.86 -11.54
C SER A 210 12.33 -3.54 -11.83
N PHE A 211 11.04 -3.60 -12.17
CA PHE A 211 10.26 -2.39 -12.45
C PHE A 211 9.97 -1.57 -11.18
N GLU A 212 9.79 -2.23 -10.04
CA GLU A 212 9.59 -1.59 -8.73
C GLU A 212 10.86 -0.89 -8.26
N LEU A 213 12.03 -1.52 -8.47
CA LEU A 213 13.31 -0.87 -8.14
C LEU A 213 13.57 0.34 -9.04
N ALA A 214 13.25 0.23 -10.33
CA ALA A 214 13.37 1.33 -11.28
C ALA A 214 12.42 2.49 -10.92
N TYR A 215 11.20 2.17 -10.52
CA TYR A 215 10.21 3.13 -10.02
C TYR A 215 10.72 3.85 -8.76
N ASN A 216 11.16 3.09 -7.74
CA ASN A 216 11.67 3.67 -6.49
C ASN A 216 12.93 4.54 -6.73
N ASN A 217 13.82 4.12 -7.63
CA ASN A 217 14.95 4.93 -8.05
C ASN A 217 14.51 6.23 -8.74
N ALA A 218 13.49 6.18 -9.60
CA ALA A 218 12.93 7.38 -10.20
C ALA A 218 12.34 8.34 -9.16
N CYS A 219 11.65 7.83 -8.14
CA CYS A 219 11.18 8.65 -7.02
C CYS A 219 12.34 9.35 -6.29
N SER A 220 13.50 8.68 -6.14
CA SER A 220 14.70 9.32 -5.58
C SER A 220 15.22 10.47 -6.46
N LEU A 221 15.14 10.33 -7.79
CA LEU A 221 15.54 11.36 -8.74
C LEU A 221 14.58 12.55 -8.72
N ILE A 222 13.28 12.30 -8.54
CA ILE A 222 12.24 13.33 -8.40
C ILE A 222 12.49 14.19 -7.16
N GLU A 223 12.74 13.58 -5.99
CA GLU A 223 13.06 14.31 -4.76
C GLU A 223 14.36 15.13 -4.90
N ARG A 224 15.27 14.71 -5.79
CA ARG A 224 16.50 15.42 -6.14
C ARG A 224 16.34 16.39 -7.32
N GLN A 225 15.11 16.62 -7.79
CA GLN A 225 14.75 17.51 -8.89
C GLN A 225 15.43 17.18 -10.24
N LYS A 226 15.85 15.93 -10.41
CA LYS A 226 16.47 15.40 -11.64
C LYS A 226 15.40 14.84 -12.58
N TYR A 227 14.50 15.71 -13.02
CA TYR A 227 13.27 15.29 -13.71
C TYR A 227 13.51 14.57 -15.05
N VAL A 228 14.51 14.98 -15.83
CA VAL A 228 14.85 14.31 -17.10
C VAL A 228 15.34 12.88 -16.86
N GLU A 229 16.21 12.68 -15.86
CA GLU A 229 16.70 11.35 -15.47
C GLU A 229 15.54 10.50 -14.90
N ALA A 230 14.64 11.10 -14.12
CA ALA A 230 13.47 10.43 -13.57
C ALA A 230 12.51 9.95 -14.67
N GLU A 231 12.26 10.75 -15.70
CA GLU A 231 11.44 10.35 -16.84
C GLU A 231 12.02 9.11 -17.54
N GLN A 232 13.33 9.11 -17.81
CA GLN A 232 14.00 7.96 -18.43
C GLN A 232 13.88 6.70 -17.56
N GLN A 233 14.03 6.83 -16.25
CA GLN A 233 13.88 5.72 -15.32
C GLN A 233 12.43 5.21 -15.25
N LEU A 234 11.41 6.08 -15.26
CA LEU A 234 10.01 5.68 -15.27
C LEU A 234 9.60 4.99 -16.58
N LEU A 235 10.12 5.45 -17.72
CA LEU A 235 9.94 4.76 -19.00
C LEU A 235 10.57 3.37 -18.97
N SER A 236 11.76 3.23 -18.39
CA SER A 236 12.39 1.92 -18.19
C SER A 236 11.57 1.04 -17.24
N ALA A 237 11.08 1.57 -16.13
CA ALA A 237 10.23 0.86 -15.18
C ALA A 237 8.97 0.33 -15.87
N ARG A 238 8.27 1.17 -16.64
CA ARG A 238 7.08 0.77 -17.39
C ARG A 238 7.38 -0.33 -18.40
N ARG A 239 8.49 -0.23 -19.15
CA ARG A 239 8.89 -1.26 -20.12
C ARG A 239 9.17 -2.59 -19.45
N ILE A 240 9.99 -2.58 -18.39
CA ILE A 240 10.34 -3.79 -17.63
C ILE A 240 9.07 -4.42 -17.05
N GLY A 241 8.20 -3.63 -16.44
CA GLY A 241 6.96 -4.14 -15.83
C GLY A 241 6.03 -4.74 -16.87
N GLN A 242 5.91 -4.11 -18.04
CA GLN A 242 5.13 -4.65 -19.16
C GLN A 242 5.69 -6.01 -19.62
N GLU A 243 7.00 -6.10 -19.86
CA GLU A 243 7.67 -7.33 -20.30
C GLU A 243 7.49 -8.45 -19.26
N THR A 244 7.81 -8.18 -17.99
CA THR A 244 7.71 -9.16 -16.89
C THR A 244 6.27 -9.67 -16.69
N LEU A 245 5.28 -8.78 -16.63
CA LEU A 245 3.90 -9.19 -16.35
C LEU A 245 3.26 -9.92 -17.55
N MET A 246 3.66 -9.57 -18.78
CA MET A 246 3.26 -10.31 -19.98
C MET A 246 3.87 -11.72 -20.00
N GLU A 247 5.15 -11.88 -19.63
CA GLU A 247 5.80 -13.20 -19.52
C GLU A 247 5.09 -14.08 -18.48
N ASP A 248 4.57 -13.47 -17.41
CA ASP A 248 3.75 -14.12 -16.38
C ASP A 248 2.29 -14.37 -16.80
N ASN A 249 1.91 -14.07 -18.06
CA ASN A 249 0.57 -14.25 -18.63
C ASN A 249 -0.54 -13.46 -17.91
N TRP A 250 -0.22 -12.27 -17.38
CA TRP A 250 -1.24 -11.35 -16.88
C TRP A 250 -2.07 -10.81 -18.06
N ALA A 251 -3.35 -10.52 -17.81
CA ALA A 251 -4.18 -9.89 -18.83
C ALA A 251 -3.80 -8.41 -19.01
N ASP A 252 -3.91 -7.87 -20.23
CA ASP A 252 -3.51 -6.48 -20.54
C ASP A 252 -4.11 -5.44 -19.57
N ASP A 253 -5.39 -5.59 -19.21
CA ASP A 253 -6.05 -4.70 -18.24
C ASP A 253 -5.46 -4.84 -16.83
N GLU A 254 -5.04 -6.06 -16.43
CA GLU A 254 -4.38 -6.30 -15.13
C GLU A 254 -2.97 -5.71 -15.10
N ILE A 255 -2.25 -5.76 -16.22
CA ILE A 255 -0.94 -5.12 -16.38
C ILE A 255 -1.08 -3.60 -16.26
N GLU A 256 -2.04 -3.01 -16.97
CA GLU A 256 -2.27 -1.56 -16.91
C GLU A 256 -2.69 -1.11 -15.50
N MET A 257 -3.44 -1.93 -14.76
CA MET A 257 -3.75 -1.68 -13.35
C MET A 257 -2.49 -1.70 -12.45
N GLU A 258 -1.62 -2.69 -12.63
CA GLU A 258 -0.39 -2.83 -11.84
C GLU A 258 0.61 -1.70 -12.13
N LEU A 259 0.70 -1.24 -13.39
CA LEU A 259 1.61 -0.18 -13.83
C LEU A 259 1.03 1.24 -13.69
N ALA A 260 -0.21 1.39 -13.24
CA ALA A 260 -0.85 2.69 -13.05
C ALA A 260 -0.04 3.67 -12.16
N PRO A 261 0.59 3.26 -11.03
CA PRO A 261 1.44 4.15 -10.24
C PRO A 261 2.61 4.73 -11.05
N ILE A 262 3.21 3.94 -11.94
CA ILE A 262 4.32 4.38 -12.80
C ILE A 262 3.80 5.39 -13.83
N ALA A 263 2.65 5.14 -14.44
CA ALA A 263 2.04 6.05 -15.42
C ALA A 263 1.68 7.40 -14.80
N VAL A 264 1.09 7.41 -13.61
CA VAL A 264 0.75 8.64 -12.87
C VAL A 264 2.01 9.42 -12.48
N GLN A 265 3.05 8.72 -12.02
CA GLN A 265 4.32 9.35 -11.66
C GLN A 265 5.05 9.93 -12.88
N LEU A 266 4.98 9.25 -14.03
CA LEU A 266 5.52 9.74 -15.30
C LEU A 266 4.80 11.01 -15.77
N ALA A 267 3.46 11.03 -15.67
CA ALA A 267 2.67 12.22 -15.98
C ALA A 267 3.03 13.40 -15.06
N TYR A 268 3.32 13.14 -13.79
CA TYR A 268 3.79 14.17 -12.86
C TYR A 268 5.14 14.75 -13.28
N VAL A 269 6.10 13.90 -13.66
CA VAL A 269 7.41 14.36 -14.16
C VAL A 269 7.26 15.17 -15.43
N ARG A 270 6.42 14.72 -16.38
CA ARG A 270 6.12 15.47 -17.61
C ARG A 270 5.48 16.83 -17.35
N GLN A 271 4.57 16.90 -16.38
CA GLN A 271 4.02 18.18 -15.92
C GLN A 271 5.12 19.14 -15.46
N LEU A 272 6.08 18.66 -14.66
CA LEU A 272 7.21 19.46 -14.17
C LEU A 272 8.21 19.86 -15.27
N LEU A 273 8.35 19.02 -16.31
CA LEU A 273 9.18 19.29 -17.49
C LEU A 273 8.53 20.23 -18.50
N GLY A 274 7.30 20.70 -18.26
CA GLY A 274 6.60 21.62 -19.16
C GLY A 274 5.83 20.93 -20.30
N HIS A 275 5.46 19.66 -20.11
CA HIS A 275 4.63 18.88 -21.03
C HIS A 275 3.20 18.65 -20.48
N PRO A 276 2.41 19.71 -20.22
CA PRO A 276 1.13 19.58 -19.52
C PRO A 276 0.06 18.85 -20.33
N LYS A 277 0.12 18.88 -21.67
CA LYS A 277 -0.86 18.20 -22.54
C LYS A 277 -0.80 16.68 -22.35
N GLU A 278 0.39 16.10 -22.43
CA GLU A 278 0.62 14.67 -22.23
C GLU A 278 0.27 14.22 -20.81
N ALA A 279 0.59 15.06 -19.81
CA ALA A 279 0.21 14.81 -18.43
C ALA A 279 -1.31 14.78 -18.24
N ILE A 280 -2.04 15.76 -18.80
CA ILE A 280 -3.51 15.82 -18.74
C ILE A 280 -4.14 14.59 -19.40
N GLU A 281 -3.67 14.21 -20.58
CA GLU A 281 -4.16 13.02 -21.30
C GLU A 281 -4.01 11.76 -20.45
N THR A 282 -2.84 11.56 -19.85
CA THR A 282 -2.56 10.41 -18.98
C THR A 282 -3.45 10.41 -17.73
N TYR A 283 -3.57 11.54 -17.03
CA TYR A 283 -4.43 11.62 -15.85
C TYR A 283 -5.90 11.38 -16.19
N MET A 284 -6.39 11.92 -17.31
CA MET A 284 -7.77 11.69 -17.77
C MET A 284 -8.02 10.22 -18.12
N ASP A 285 -7.06 9.55 -18.74
CA ASP A 285 -7.16 8.11 -19.05
C ASP A 285 -7.33 7.28 -17.77
N ILE A 286 -6.44 7.48 -16.79
CA ILE A 286 -6.48 6.81 -15.48
C ILE A 286 -7.83 7.05 -14.78
N ILE A 287 -8.31 8.30 -14.76
CA ILE A 287 -9.57 8.68 -14.10
C ILE A 287 -10.79 8.08 -14.81
N THR A 288 -10.75 8.00 -16.14
CA THR A 288 -11.90 7.55 -16.95
C THR A 288 -12.02 6.03 -16.95
N ARG A 289 -10.90 5.33 -17.12
CA ARG A 289 -10.86 3.86 -17.12
C ARG A 289 -11.17 3.31 -15.73
N ASN A 290 -10.83 4.03 -14.67
CA ASN A 290 -10.98 3.58 -13.28
C ASN A 290 -10.32 2.21 -13.04
N LEU A 291 -9.26 1.93 -13.82
CA LEU A 291 -8.41 0.74 -13.78
C LEU A 291 -7.11 1.08 -13.05
N SER A 292 -7.21 1.67 -11.86
CA SER A 292 -6.04 1.95 -11.03
C SER A 292 -6.40 1.72 -9.57
N ASP A 293 -5.39 1.56 -8.73
CA ASP A 293 -5.62 1.58 -7.29
C ASP A 293 -6.11 2.95 -6.82
N ASP A 294 -6.81 2.96 -5.68
CA ASP A 294 -7.44 4.18 -5.15
C ASP A 294 -6.43 5.32 -4.90
N SER A 295 -5.17 4.99 -4.57
CA SER A 295 -4.10 5.97 -4.30
C SER A 295 -3.59 6.60 -5.59
N SER A 296 -3.30 5.80 -6.63
CA SER A 296 -2.94 6.32 -7.95
C SER A 296 -4.06 7.18 -8.54
N LEU A 297 -5.32 6.77 -8.39
CA LEU A 297 -6.48 7.55 -8.80
C LEU A 297 -6.54 8.90 -8.06
N ALA A 298 -6.33 8.91 -6.74
CA ALA A 298 -6.33 10.13 -5.94
C ALA A 298 -5.22 11.10 -6.36
N VAL A 299 -4.01 10.59 -6.60
CA VAL A 299 -2.87 11.40 -7.07
C VAL A 299 -3.15 11.96 -8.47
N ALA A 300 -3.68 11.15 -9.39
CA ALA A 300 -4.04 11.59 -10.74
C ALA A 300 -5.10 12.70 -10.71
N ILE A 301 -6.15 12.55 -9.89
CA ILE A 301 -7.19 13.58 -9.71
C ILE A 301 -6.56 14.88 -9.18
N ASN A 302 -5.74 14.78 -8.15
CA ASN A 302 -5.11 15.94 -7.53
C ASN A 302 -4.19 16.70 -8.51
N ASN A 303 -3.37 15.97 -9.26
CA ASN A 303 -2.45 16.57 -10.22
C ASN A 303 -3.21 17.18 -11.42
N LEU A 304 -4.25 16.51 -11.91
CA LEU A 304 -5.12 17.08 -12.95
C LEU A 304 -5.77 18.39 -12.52
N ILE A 305 -6.22 18.48 -11.26
CA ILE A 305 -6.77 19.71 -10.67
C ILE A 305 -5.73 20.83 -10.71
N SER A 306 -4.48 20.53 -10.32
CA SER A 306 -3.40 21.52 -10.34
C SER A 306 -3.13 22.09 -11.74
N LEU A 307 -3.27 21.27 -12.80
CA LEU A 307 -3.07 21.68 -14.19
C LEU A 307 -4.24 22.48 -14.76
N LYS A 308 -5.47 22.11 -14.42
CA LYS A 308 -6.68 22.81 -14.89
C LYS A 308 -6.87 24.16 -14.20
N GLY A 309 -6.44 24.27 -12.95
CA GLY A 309 -6.53 25.49 -12.15
C GLY A 309 -7.99 25.89 -11.87
N PRO A 310 -8.23 27.17 -11.56
CA PRO A 310 -9.48 27.61 -10.92
C PRO A 310 -10.69 27.68 -11.86
N LYS A 311 -10.48 27.67 -13.18
CA LYS A 311 -11.58 27.73 -14.17
C LYS A 311 -12.53 26.53 -14.04
N ASP A 312 -12.00 25.40 -13.62
CA ASP A 312 -12.74 24.14 -13.44
C ASP A 312 -13.02 23.84 -11.95
N ALA A 313 -13.07 24.85 -11.08
CA ALA A 313 -13.17 24.65 -9.63
C ALA A 313 -14.29 23.69 -9.21
N SER A 314 -15.49 23.85 -9.78
CA SER A 314 -16.64 22.98 -9.49
C SER A 314 -16.45 21.54 -9.95
N ASP A 315 -15.82 21.30 -11.11
CA ASP A 315 -15.49 19.94 -11.57
C ASP A 315 -14.41 19.33 -10.68
N GLY A 316 -13.39 20.10 -10.31
CA GLY A 316 -12.34 19.67 -9.38
C GLY A 316 -12.89 19.23 -8.03
N LEU A 317 -13.77 20.04 -7.42
CA LEU A 317 -14.44 19.68 -6.16
C LEU A 317 -15.21 18.38 -6.30
N ARG A 318 -16.01 18.23 -7.37
CA ARG A 318 -16.76 17.00 -7.65
C ARG A 318 -15.85 15.76 -7.81
N LYS A 319 -14.65 15.91 -8.37
CA LYS A 319 -13.69 14.80 -8.46
C LYS A 319 -13.10 14.45 -7.09
N LEU A 320 -12.75 15.46 -6.27
CA LEU A 320 -12.25 15.23 -4.91
C LEU A 320 -13.32 14.60 -4.00
N ASP A 321 -14.60 14.91 -4.20
CA ASP A 321 -15.70 14.27 -3.48
C ASP A 321 -15.85 12.77 -3.81
N LYS A 322 -15.11 12.22 -4.78
CA LYS A 322 -15.01 10.77 -5.00
C LYS A 322 -14.00 10.10 -4.06
N LEU A 323 -13.13 10.87 -3.41
CA LEU A 323 -12.05 10.38 -2.54
C LEU A 323 -12.49 10.26 -1.07
N ILE A 324 -13.70 10.73 -0.74
CA ILE A 324 -14.28 10.65 0.61
C ILE A 324 -15.14 9.39 0.76
N GLU A 325 -15.29 8.93 2.00
CA GLU A 325 -16.16 7.80 2.31
C GLU A 325 -17.65 8.19 2.20
N LYS A 326 -18.43 7.40 1.46
CA LYS A 326 -19.87 7.65 1.28
C LYS A 326 -20.59 7.43 2.60
N GLY A 327 -21.24 8.47 3.12
CA GLY A 327 -22.01 8.43 4.37
C GLY A 327 -21.44 9.30 5.50
N ASN A 328 -20.26 9.90 5.31
CA ASN A 328 -19.62 10.76 6.31
C ASN A 328 -19.77 12.27 6.03
N ALA A 329 -20.75 12.65 5.18
CA ALA A 329 -20.97 14.04 4.75
C ALA A 329 -21.31 15.02 5.90
N ALA A 330 -21.61 14.51 7.10
CA ALA A 330 -21.89 15.30 8.29
C ALA A 330 -20.63 15.81 9.03
N HIS A 331 -19.43 15.30 8.73
CA HIS A 331 -18.19 15.60 9.45
C HIS A 331 -17.13 16.32 8.59
N GLY A 332 -17.56 17.04 7.55
CA GLY A 332 -16.66 17.73 6.64
C GLY A 332 -15.94 16.80 5.66
N PHE A 333 -14.88 17.29 5.02
CA PHE A 333 -14.09 16.51 4.06
C PHE A 333 -13.05 15.65 4.77
N GLN A 334 -13.20 14.33 4.68
CA GLN A 334 -12.23 13.34 5.18
C GLN A 334 -11.99 12.27 4.11
N LEU A 335 -10.72 11.99 3.82
CA LEU A 335 -10.33 10.94 2.90
C LEU A 335 -10.87 9.58 3.38
N ALA A 336 -11.29 8.73 2.45
CA ALA A 336 -11.72 7.37 2.78
C ALA A 336 -10.60 6.64 3.53
N ARG A 337 -10.94 5.87 4.57
CA ARG A 337 -9.95 5.23 5.46
C ARG A 337 -8.88 4.44 4.69
N GLY A 338 -9.27 3.66 3.69
CA GLY A 338 -8.32 2.88 2.89
C GLY A 338 -7.32 3.74 2.10
N LEU A 339 -7.74 4.94 1.71
CA LEU A 339 -6.92 5.90 0.98
C LEU A 339 -6.02 6.69 1.94
N ASP A 340 -6.56 7.12 3.08
CA ASP A 340 -5.80 7.81 4.11
C ASP A 340 -4.61 6.97 4.61
N LEU A 341 -4.73 5.64 4.64
CA LEU A 341 -3.63 4.78 5.05
C LEU A 341 -2.54 4.55 4.00
N LYS A 342 -2.81 4.86 2.73
CA LYS A 342 -1.89 4.60 1.60
C LYS A 342 -1.16 5.84 1.13
N LEU A 343 -1.82 7.00 1.20
CA LEU A 343 -1.22 8.25 0.75
C LEU A 343 -0.13 8.72 1.72
N SER A 344 0.97 9.23 1.16
CA SER A 344 2.03 9.85 1.95
C SER A 344 1.53 11.17 2.58
N PRO A 345 2.15 11.62 3.69
CA PRO A 345 1.79 12.91 4.30
C PRO A 345 1.80 14.07 3.30
N LYS A 346 2.81 14.14 2.43
CA LYS A 346 2.91 15.16 1.36
C LYS A 346 1.73 15.08 0.37
N GLN A 347 1.32 13.87 -0.02
CA GLN A 347 0.20 13.69 -0.95
C GLN A 347 -1.13 14.10 -0.30
N LYS A 348 -1.35 13.72 0.97
CA LYS A 348 -2.54 14.15 1.72
C LYS A 348 -2.57 15.67 1.83
N GLU A 349 -1.47 16.27 2.28
CA GLU A 349 -1.34 17.71 2.42
C GLU A 349 -1.68 18.45 1.11
N ALA A 350 -1.17 17.96 -0.02
CA ALA A 350 -1.47 18.50 -1.33
C ALA A 350 -2.96 18.39 -1.71
N ILE A 351 -3.61 17.27 -1.41
CA ILE A 351 -5.05 17.06 -1.68
C ILE A 351 -5.91 18.02 -0.85
N TYR A 352 -5.65 18.12 0.45
CA TYR A 352 -6.36 19.05 1.33
C TYR A 352 -6.13 20.51 0.90
N THR A 353 -4.88 20.87 0.58
CA THR A 353 -4.52 22.20 0.07
C THR A 353 -5.29 22.54 -1.21
N ASN A 354 -5.25 21.65 -2.21
CA ASN A 354 -5.96 21.87 -3.46
C ASN A 354 -7.47 21.96 -3.25
N ARG A 355 -8.05 21.19 -2.33
CA ARG A 355 -9.47 21.32 -1.98
C ARG A 355 -9.79 22.72 -1.44
N VAL A 356 -9.03 23.20 -0.46
CA VAL A 356 -9.25 24.54 0.12
C VAL A 356 -9.13 25.61 -0.96
N LEU A 357 -8.11 25.56 -1.81
CA LEU A 357 -7.94 26.51 -2.91
C LEU A 357 -9.15 26.50 -3.87
N LEU A 358 -9.67 25.33 -4.23
CA LEU A 358 -10.87 25.24 -5.07
C LEU A 358 -12.11 25.80 -4.37
N LEU A 359 -12.28 25.58 -3.06
CA LEU A 359 -13.37 26.18 -2.27
C LEU A 359 -13.28 27.71 -2.26
N LEU A 360 -12.07 28.27 -2.08
CA LEU A 360 -11.82 29.70 -2.14
C LEU A 360 -12.15 30.28 -3.53
N HIS A 361 -11.77 29.59 -4.60
CA HIS A 361 -12.10 30.00 -5.97
C HIS A 361 -13.59 29.87 -6.28
N ALA A 362 -14.28 28.90 -5.68
CA ALA A 362 -15.73 28.72 -5.77
C ALA A 362 -16.52 29.64 -4.80
N SER A 363 -15.84 30.54 -4.07
CA SER A 363 -16.44 31.42 -3.06
C SER A 363 -17.22 30.68 -1.95
N ARG A 364 -16.83 29.45 -1.62
CA ARG A 364 -17.41 28.62 -0.54
C ARG A 364 -16.59 28.79 0.75
N LEU A 365 -16.61 30.00 1.32
CA LEU A 365 -15.72 30.40 2.41
C LEU A 365 -15.95 29.62 3.71
N ASP A 366 -17.21 29.33 4.07
CA ASP A 366 -17.52 28.58 5.30
C ASP A 366 -16.90 27.18 5.28
N GLN A 367 -17.03 26.46 4.16
CA GLN A 367 -16.43 25.14 3.96
C GLN A 367 -14.90 25.20 3.93
N ALA A 368 -14.33 26.29 3.39
CA ALA A 368 -12.88 26.49 3.39
C ALA A 368 -12.35 26.71 4.81
N LEU A 369 -13.03 27.53 5.61
CA LEU A 369 -12.64 27.82 6.99
C LEU A 369 -12.76 26.58 7.89
N GLU A 370 -13.85 25.82 7.77
CA GLU A 370 -14.04 24.55 8.48
C GLU A 370 -12.89 23.58 8.16
N LEU A 371 -12.58 23.41 6.87
CA LEU A 371 -11.53 22.49 6.43
C LEU A 371 -10.14 22.93 6.88
N VAL A 372 -9.80 24.23 6.79
CA VAL A 372 -8.50 24.77 7.22
C VAL A 372 -8.29 24.61 8.73
N THR A 373 -9.36 24.75 9.52
CA THR A 373 -9.29 24.55 10.96
C THR A 373 -8.91 23.10 11.28
N ALA A 374 -9.58 22.13 10.66
CA ALA A 374 -9.22 20.71 10.80
C ALA A 374 -7.83 20.39 10.23
N PHE A 375 -7.45 21.05 9.14
CA PHE A 375 -6.16 20.84 8.47
C PHE A 375 -4.96 21.21 9.35
N SER A 376 -5.11 22.22 10.22
CA SER A 376 -4.07 22.64 11.15
C SER A 376 -3.76 21.55 12.19
N ASP A 377 -4.78 20.83 12.67
CA ASP A 377 -4.62 19.72 13.60
C ASP A 377 -3.99 18.50 12.93
N MET A 378 -4.27 18.30 11.64
CA MET A 378 -3.77 17.15 10.87
C MET A 378 -2.29 17.26 10.47
N PHE A 379 -1.79 18.48 10.23
CA PHE A 379 -0.42 18.72 9.76
C PHE A 379 0.30 19.74 10.67
N PRO A 380 0.53 19.39 11.95
CA PRO A 380 1.15 20.30 12.88
C PRO A 380 2.56 20.68 12.40
N GLY A 381 2.84 21.98 12.38
CA GLY A 381 4.12 22.53 11.95
C GLY A 381 4.28 22.73 10.44
N SER A 382 3.32 22.35 9.60
CA SER A 382 3.32 22.82 8.20
C SER A 382 2.98 24.31 8.12
N VAL A 383 3.58 25.02 7.16
CA VAL A 383 3.21 26.41 6.83
C VAL A 383 1.92 26.50 6.02
N MET A 384 1.52 25.41 5.35
CA MET A 384 0.36 25.42 4.45
C MET A 384 -0.97 25.71 5.14
N PRO A 385 -1.32 25.11 6.30
CA PRO A 385 -2.54 25.46 7.01
C PRO A 385 -2.62 26.96 7.33
N THR A 386 -1.53 27.56 7.80
CA THR A 386 -1.43 29.00 8.09
C THR A 386 -1.65 29.85 6.83
N LEU A 387 -0.98 29.52 5.72
CA LEU A 387 -1.13 30.26 4.46
C LEU A 387 -2.55 30.17 3.90
N LEU A 388 -3.19 29.00 4.03
CA LEU A 388 -4.57 28.82 3.61
C LEU A 388 -5.55 29.59 4.50
N GLN A 389 -5.31 29.63 5.82
CA GLN A 389 -6.11 30.43 6.75
C GLN A 389 -5.99 31.93 6.47
N ALA A 390 -4.76 32.39 6.21
CA ALA A 390 -4.50 33.75 5.74
C ALA A 390 -5.24 34.05 4.43
N ALA A 391 -5.24 33.11 3.47
CA ALA A 391 -5.98 33.27 2.21
C ALA A 391 -7.50 33.36 2.41
N VAL A 392 -8.07 32.61 3.36
CA VAL A 392 -9.48 32.73 3.77
C VAL A 392 -9.74 34.14 4.32
N PHE A 393 -8.93 34.63 5.26
CA PHE A 393 -9.11 35.96 5.86
C PHE A 393 -8.96 37.10 4.84
N VAL A 394 -8.03 36.97 3.89
CA VAL A 394 -7.92 37.93 2.77
C VAL A 394 -9.20 37.95 1.95
N LYS A 395 -9.79 36.79 1.64
CA LYS A 395 -11.07 36.71 0.92
C LYS A 395 -12.24 37.29 1.71
N GLU A 396 -12.18 37.27 3.03
CA GLU A 396 -13.14 37.90 3.93
C GLU A 396 -12.86 39.39 4.22
N ASN A 397 -11.82 39.99 3.62
CA ASN A 397 -11.34 41.35 3.89
C ASN A 397 -10.91 41.59 5.36
N LYS A 398 -10.40 40.56 6.05
CA LYS A 398 -9.93 40.62 7.45
C LYS A 398 -8.40 40.78 7.53
N SER A 399 -7.86 41.87 6.96
CA SER A 399 -6.40 42.10 6.83
C SER A 399 -5.64 42.04 8.16
N VAL A 400 -6.20 42.60 9.24
CA VAL A 400 -5.56 42.57 10.58
C VAL A 400 -5.36 41.14 11.06
N LYS A 401 -6.37 40.27 10.91
CA LYS A 401 -6.27 38.85 11.30
C LYS A 401 -5.28 38.08 10.43
N THR A 402 -5.16 38.45 9.16
CA THR A 402 -4.15 37.89 8.25
C THR A 402 -2.74 38.23 8.74
N GLU A 403 -2.47 39.48 9.08
CA GLU A 403 -1.15 39.90 9.60
C GLU A 403 -0.84 39.24 10.95
N GLU A 404 -1.82 39.16 11.85
CA GLU A 404 -1.68 38.51 13.15
C GLU A 404 -1.26 37.04 13.00
N ILE A 405 -1.96 36.26 12.17
CA ILE A 405 -1.69 34.82 12.07
C ILE A 405 -0.36 34.53 11.36
N LEU A 406 -0.03 35.29 10.31
CA LEU A 406 1.25 35.17 9.62
C LEU A 406 2.41 35.57 10.54
N GLY A 407 2.25 36.65 11.31
CA GLY A 407 3.23 37.10 12.29
C GLY A 407 3.44 36.10 13.43
N GLN A 408 2.36 35.51 13.95
CA GLN A 408 2.45 34.46 14.97
C GLN A 408 3.23 33.24 14.46
N PHE A 409 2.95 32.78 13.24
CA PHE A 409 3.67 31.66 12.65
C PHE A 409 5.15 31.97 12.42
N ALA A 410 5.46 33.14 11.84
CA ALA A 410 6.85 33.57 11.61
C ALA A 410 7.65 33.68 12.92
N ASN A 411 7.02 34.16 14.00
CA ASN A 411 7.65 34.20 15.33
C ASN A 411 7.90 32.80 15.91
N GLN A 412 7.00 31.85 15.65
CA GLN A 412 7.12 30.48 16.13
C GLN A 412 8.13 29.66 15.31
N PHE A 413 8.26 29.94 14.03
CA PHE A 413 9.16 29.26 13.10
C PHE A 413 9.98 30.27 12.28
N PRO A 414 10.99 30.95 12.87
CA PRO A 414 11.72 32.03 12.19
C PRO A 414 12.46 31.61 10.91
N GLU A 415 12.73 30.31 10.79
CA GLU A 415 13.46 29.69 9.68
C GLU A 415 12.53 29.30 8.49
N ARG A 416 11.21 29.49 8.62
CA ARG A 416 10.17 29.08 7.64
C ARG A 416 9.29 30.27 7.28
#